data_AF-A0A7S1VSM6-F1
#
_entry.id   AF-A0A7S1VSM6-F1
#
_cell.length_a   1.000
_cell.length_b   1.000
_cell.length_c   1.000
_cell.angle_alpha   90.00
_cell.angle_beta   90.00
_cell.angle_gamma   90.00
#
_symmetry.space_group_name_H-M   'P 1'
#
loop_
_entity.id
_entity.type
_entity.pdbx_description
1 polymer ?
#
loop_
_entity_poly.entity_id
_entity_poly.type
_entity_poly.pdbx_seq_one_letter_code
_entity_poly.pdbx_strand_id
1 'polypeptide(L)'
;DPLSVTLRYYPKNVKSSGDSSSSSSENDKDKYWETYLVQGSPYLTFAYKDVTPVITPLSIFKGFTCPTSTEKDDNNDNSDDCSVVHQDDTTVTLKGTRFLLHTQENLTWMLFASKEGIVLSFDNIRKTTITSVQTFSGVLRLALVPPTISLQSSTDISDLSPTSIGVKNLLACHSNTYPVGGKVTWNVPTKGVANVHFRYTTTTLKSDSDCHSNELLMLALPHHMQVLPAEQLLSDSNLV
;
A
#
# COMPACT_ATOMS: atom_id res chain seq x y z
N ASP A 1 12.16 -7.47 14.49
CA ASP A 1 13.53 -7.06 14.88
C ASP A 1 13.44 -5.65 15.51
N PRO A 2 14.52 -4.90 15.81
CA PRO A 2 14.38 -3.56 16.41
C PRO A 2 13.58 -2.55 15.58
N LEU A 3 13.40 -2.78 14.29
CA LEU A 3 12.73 -1.87 13.35
C LEU A 3 11.41 -2.43 12.82
N SER A 4 11.06 -3.68 13.15
CA SER A 4 9.93 -4.37 12.52
C SER A 4 9.21 -5.38 13.40
N VAL A 5 7.95 -5.62 13.04
CA VAL A 5 7.18 -6.79 13.47
C VAL A 5 6.36 -7.33 12.29
N THR A 6 6.32 -8.67 12.18
CA THR A 6 5.43 -9.38 11.25
C THR A 6 4.31 -10.02 12.05
N LEU A 7 3.06 -9.70 11.69
CA LEU A 7 1.86 -10.26 12.32
C LEU A 7 1.20 -11.21 11.34
N ARG A 8 1.01 -12.48 11.71
CA ARG A 8 0.34 -13.48 10.87
C ARG A 8 -1.04 -13.82 11.44
N TYR A 9 -2.03 -13.83 10.56
CA TYR A 9 -3.43 -14.07 10.89
C TYR A 9 -3.95 -15.26 10.10
N TYR A 10 -4.74 -16.11 10.76
CA TYR A 10 -5.37 -17.28 10.15
C TYR A 10 -6.89 -17.07 10.17
N PRO A 11 -7.60 -17.49 9.12
CA PRO A 11 -9.06 -17.49 9.14
C PRO A 11 -9.55 -18.38 10.29
N LYS A 12 -10.58 -17.93 11.00
CA LYS A 12 -11.19 -18.73 12.05
C LYS A 12 -11.86 -19.94 11.41
N ASN A 13 -11.39 -21.16 11.71
CA ASN A 13 -12.08 -22.38 11.30
C ASN A 13 -13.53 -22.29 11.78
N VAL A 14 -14.47 -22.10 10.84
CA VAL A 14 -15.89 -22.21 11.12
C VAL A 14 -16.11 -23.68 11.40
N LYS A 15 -16.11 -24.06 12.69
CA LYS A 15 -16.57 -25.39 13.09
C LYS A 15 -17.99 -25.51 12.57
N SER A 16 -18.20 -26.35 11.56
CA SER A 16 -19.55 -26.78 11.19
C SER A 16 -20.18 -27.37 12.44
N SER A 17 -21.23 -26.71 12.92
CA SER A 17 -22.05 -27.22 14.01
C SER A 17 -22.68 -28.53 13.56
N GLY A 18 -22.19 -29.64 14.10
CA GLY A 18 -22.84 -30.95 14.03
C GLY A 18 -22.49 -31.76 12.78
N ASP A 19 -21.29 -32.34 12.74
CA ASP A 19 -21.20 -33.80 12.76
C ASP A 19 -19.76 -34.26 13.00
N SER A 20 -19.65 -35.25 13.87
CA SER A 20 -18.39 -35.81 14.35
C SER A 20 -17.84 -36.79 13.31
N SER A 21 -17.10 -36.27 12.34
CA SER A 21 -16.08 -37.07 11.64
C SER A 21 -14.81 -36.24 11.52
N SER A 22 -13.83 -36.64 12.33
CA SER A 22 -12.53 -36.02 12.50
C SER A 22 -11.69 -36.15 11.23
N SER A 23 -11.80 -35.17 10.34
CA SER A 23 -10.73 -34.80 9.42
C SER A 23 -10.65 -33.28 9.37
N SER A 24 -10.18 -32.68 10.47
CA SER A 24 -9.75 -31.28 10.45
C SER A 24 -8.58 -31.17 9.48
N SER A 25 -8.89 -30.77 8.25
CA SER A 25 -7.98 -30.71 7.12
C SER A 25 -6.75 -29.88 7.45
N GLU A 26 -5.57 -30.51 7.41
CA GLU A 26 -4.26 -29.83 7.52
C GLU A 26 -4.14 -28.63 6.56
N ASN A 27 -4.93 -28.63 5.48
CA ASN A 27 -5.01 -27.59 4.45
C ASN A 27 -5.42 -26.19 4.96
N ASP A 28 -6.07 -26.03 6.11
CA ASP A 28 -6.47 -24.69 6.59
C ASP A 28 -5.32 -23.91 7.24
N LYS A 29 -4.25 -24.58 7.69
CA LYS A 29 -3.03 -23.90 8.17
C LYS A 29 -2.25 -23.23 7.04
N ASP A 30 -2.54 -23.61 5.79
CA ASP A 30 -1.92 -23.01 4.62
C ASP A 30 -2.54 -21.68 4.23
N LYS A 31 -3.73 -21.34 4.75
CA LYS A 31 -4.40 -20.08 4.47
C LYS A 31 -4.08 -19.06 5.54
N TYR A 32 -3.48 -17.95 5.17
CA TYR A 32 -3.17 -16.88 6.12
C TYR A 32 -2.97 -15.56 5.40
N TRP A 33 -2.90 -14.48 6.17
CA TRP A 33 -2.21 -13.28 5.72
C TRP A 33 -1.18 -12.83 6.74
N GLU A 34 -0.20 -12.07 6.27
CA GLU A 34 0.83 -11.42 7.08
C GLU A 34 0.80 -9.93 6.86
N THR A 35 0.96 -9.18 7.94
CA THR A 35 1.15 -7.73 7.90
C THR A 35 2.59 -7.42 8.31
N TYR A 36 3.31 -6.70 7.45
CA TYR A 36 4.66 -6.22 7.73
C TYR A 36 4.59 -4.78 8.24
N LEU A 37 4.94 -4.59 9.51
CA LEU A 37 5.01 -3.27 10.14
C LEU A 37 6.49 -2.93 10.33
N VAL A 38 7.01 -2.04 9.48
CA VAL A 38 8.40 -1.57 9.55
C VAL A 38 8.42 -0.06 9.75
N GLN A 39 9.21 0.39 10.73
CA GLN A 39 9.33 1.82 11.04
C GLN A 39 9.79 2.62 9.81
N GLY A 40 9.06 3.69 9.50
CA GLY A 40 9.33 4.56 8.36
C GLY A 40 8.79 4.07 7.02
N SER A 41 8.17 2.89 6.92
CA SER A 41 7.51 2.49 5.67
C SER A 41 6.32 3.43 5.39
N PRO A 42 6.24 4.07 4.21
CA PRO A 42 5.06 4.85 3.83
C PRO A 42 3.86 3.98 3.41
N TYR A 43 4.05 2.66 3.36
CA TYR A 43 3.05 1.70 2.95
C TYR A 43 2.72 0.74 4.09
N LEU A 44 1.43 0.42 4.24
CA LEU A 44 1.00 -0.80 4.91
C LEU A 44 1.13 -1.95 3.92
N THR A 45 1.84 -3.02 4.28
CA THR A 45 2.10 -4.15 3.39
C THR A 45 1.52 -5.43 3.94
N PHE A 46 0.74 -6.13 3.11
CA PHE A 46 0.02 -7.34 3.44
C PHE A 46 0.37 -8.45 2.44
N ALA A 47 0.85 -9.59 2.90
CA ALA A 47 1.02 -10.78 2.07
C ALA A 47 -0.09 -11.78 2.38
N TYR A 48 -0.84 -12.18 1.36
CA TYR A 48 -1.96 -13.11 1.46
C TYR A 48 -1.57 -14.45 0.84
N LYS A 49 -2.07 -15.53 1.43
CA LYS A 49 -2.04 -16.88 0.90
C LYS A 49 -3.43 -17.49 1.00
N ASP A 50 -4.10 -17.61 -0.14
CA ASP A 50 -5.40 -18.27 -0.34
C ASP A 50 -6.50 -17.80 0.61
N VAL A 51 -6.60 -16.49 0.81
CA VAL A 51 -7.61 -15.83 1.63
C VAL A 51 -8.24 -14.68 0.84
N THR A 52 -9.44 -14.24 1.23
CA THR A 52 -10.16 -13.16 0.54
C THR A 52 -9.95 -11.82 1.25
N PRO A 53 -9.19 -10.87 0.68
CA PRO A 53 -9.02 -9.55 1.27
C PRO A 53 -10.34 -8.78 1.37
N VAL A 54 -10.54 -8.11 2.50
CA VAL A 54 -11.65 -7.19 2.73
C VAL A 54 -11.08 -5.90 3.32
N ILE A 55 -11.40 -4.77 2.70
CA ILE A 55 -10.99 -3.44 3.15
C ILE A 55 -12.24 -2.71 3.63
N THR A 56 -12.20 -2.27 4.87
CA THR A 56 -13.29 -1.53 5.53
C THR A 56 -12.68 -0.29 6.18
N PRO A 57 -13.10 0.92 5.79
CA PRO A 57 -12.67 2.12 6.47
C PRO A 57 -13.44 2.24 7.80
N LEU A 58 -12.92 3.03 8.74
CA LEU A 58 -13.69 3.38 9.95
C LEU A 58 -14.90 4.28 9.61
N SER A 59 -14.89 4.88 8.43
CA SER A 59 -15.93 5.75 7.88
C SER A 59 -16.67 5.08 6.72
N ILE A 60 -16.89 5.81 5.62
CA ILE A 60 -17.37 5.28 4.35
C ILE A 60 -16.44 5.76 3.23
N PHE A 61 -16.37 4.97 2.16
CA PHE A 61 -15.73 5.38 0.93
C PHE A 61 -16.59 6.43 0.20
N LYS A 62 -15.94 7.46 -0.32
CA LYS A 62 -16.51 8.41 -1.27
C LYS A 62 -16.46 7.84 -2.70
N GLY A 63 -15.42 7.09 -3.02
CA GLY A 63 -15.23 6.48 -4.34
C GLY A 63 -14.12 5.44 -4.37
N PHE A 64 -14.21 4.57 -5.38
CA PHE A 64 -13.25 3.52 -5.70
C PHE A 64 -13.06 3.50 -7.22
N THR A 65 -11.86 3.84 -7.69
CA THR A 65 -11.61 4.09 -9.12
C THR A 65 -10.26 3.56 -9.57
N CYS A 66 -10.12 3.35 -10.87
CA CYS A 66 -8.81 3.18 -11.49
C CYS A 66 -8.08 4.54 -11.52
N PRO A 67 -6.75 4.58 -11.32
CA PRO A 67 -5.96 5.76 -11.62
C PRO A 67 -6.16 6.14 -13.09
N THR A 68 -6.61 7.37 -13.37
CA THR A 68 -6.77 7.82 -14.76
C THR A 68 -5.40 8.03 -15.38
N SER A 69 -5.16 7.46 -16.55
CA SER A 69 -3.94 7.63 -17.35
C SER A 69 -3.82 9.03 -17.98
N THR A 70 -4.62 10.01 -17.55
CA THR A 70 -4.82 11.34 -18.16
C THR A 70 -3.61 12.27 -18.08
N GLU A 71 -2.41 11.73 -17.85
CA GLU A 71 -1.13 12.43 -17.82
C GLU A 71 -0.06 11.64 -18.58
N LYS A 72 -0.46 10.81 -19.54
CA LYS A 72 0.45 10.29 -20.56
C LYS A 72 0.37 11.19 -21.79
N ASP A 73 1.50 11.79 -22.13
CA ASP A 73 1.82 12.25 -23.48
C ASP A 73 1.42 11.16 -24.51
N ASP A 74 1.01 11.59 -25.70
CA ASP A 74 0.33 10.85 -26.79
C ASP A 74 0.91 9.51 -27.29
N ASN A 75 1.86 8.88 -26.59
CA ASN A 75 2.43 7.58 -26.96
C ASN A 75 1.75 6.43 -26.22
N ASN A 76 0.59 6.07 -26.77
CA ASN A 76 0.00 4.74 -26.91
C ASN A 76 0.74 3.56 -26.26
N ASP A 77 0.73 3.49 -24.93
CA ASP A 77 1.06 2.26 -24.19
C ASP A 77 -0.05 1.95 -23.18
N ASN A 78 -0.97 1.09 -23.65
CA ASN A 78 -2.11 0.48 -22.92
C ASN A 78 -1.60 -0.50 -21.85
N SER A 79 -0.75 -0.03 -20.94
CA SER A 79 -0.52 -0.72 -19.67
C SER A 79 -1.71 -0.41 -18.76
N ASP A 80 -2.84 -1.11 -19.02
CA ASP A 80 -4.06 -1.03 -18.21
C ASP A 80 -3.79 -1.66 -16.83
N ASP A 81 -3.20 -0.87 -15.93
CA ASP A 81 -2.98 -1.25 -14.54
C ASP A 81 -4.29 -1.43 -13.77
N CYS A 82 -5.42 -0.99 -14.33
CA CYS A 82 -6.75 -1.20 -13.79
C CYS A 82 -7.81 -1.05 -14.89
N SER A 83 -8.82 -1.91 -14.87
CA SER A 83 -9.98 -1.89 -15.77
C SER A 83 -11.28 -2.17 -15.02
N VAL A 84 -12.38 -1.64 -15.55
CA VAL A 84 -13.73 -1.89 -15.03
C VAL A 84 -14.22 -3.23 -15.59
N VAL A 85 -14.52 -4.19 -14.71
CA VAL A 85 -15.09 -5.50 -15.08
C VAL A 85 -16.60 -5.43 -15.14
N HIS A 86 -17.21 -4.78 -14.16
CA HIS A 86 -18.65 -4.62 -14.04
C HIS A 86 -18.96 -3.32 -13.31
N GLN A 87 -19.96 -2.59 -13.77
CA GLN A 87 -20.42 -1.37 -13.12
C GLN A 87 -21.92 -1.23 -13.30
N ASP A 88 -22.64 -1.21 -12.18
CA ASP A 88 -24.04 -0.84 -12.10
C ASP A 88 -24.27 0.14 -10.94
N ASP A 89 -25.52 0.51 -10.70
CA ASP A 89 -25.87 1.47 -9.63
C ASP A 89 -25.49 0.95 -8.23
N THR A 90 -25.39 -0.36 -8.07
CA THR A 90 -25.23 -1.04 -6.77
C THR A 90 -23.81 -1.49 -6.49
N THR A 91 -23.05 -1.86 -7.52
CA THR A 91 -21.73 -2.47 -7.40
C THR A 91 -20.79 -1.99 -8.48
N VAL A 92 -19.54 -1.78 -8.08
CA VAL A 92 -18.43 -1.50 -9.00
C VAL A 92 -17.38 -2.59 -8.81
N THR A 93 -17.04 -3.30 -9.88
CA THR A 93 -16.01 -4.33 -9.87
C THR A 93 -14.85 -3.90 -10.76
N LEU A 94 -13.68 -3.74 -10.14
CA LEU A 94 -12.45 -3.36 -10.83
C LEU A 94 -11.46 -4.53 -10.80
N LYS A 95 -10.67 -4.68 -11.86
CA LYS A 95 -9.56 -5.63 -11.94
C LYS A 95 -8.29 -4.87 -12.26
N GLY A 96 -7.22 -5.13 -11.51
CA GLY A 96 -5.95 -4.44 -11.73
C GLY A 96 -4.90 -4.68 -10.66
N THR A 97 -3.81 -3.94 -10.80
CA THR A 97 -2.67 -3.86 -9.89
C THR A 97 -2.64 -2.53 -9.13
N ARG A 98 -3.40 -1.51 -9.55
CA ARG A 98 -3.42 -0.18 -8.92
C ARG A 98 -4.83 0.38 -8.82
N PHE A 99 -5.20 0.90 -7.64
CA PHE A 99 -6.52 1.47 -7.40
C PHE A 99 -6.43 2.73 -6.53
N LEU A 100 -7.39 3.63 -6.71
CA LEU A 100 -7.60 4.80 -5.86
C LEU A 100 -8.82 4.59 -4.97
N LEU A 101 -8.64 4.77 -3.66
CA LEU A 101 -9.68 4.71 -2.66
C LEU A 101 -9.83 6.10 -2.06
N HIS A 102 -11.02 6.68 -2.17
CA HIS A 102 -11.34 7.97 -1.58
C HIS A 102 -12.25 7.75 -0.38
N THR A 103 -11.94 8.36 0.76
CA THR A 103 -12.83 8.34 1.93
C THR A 103 -13.64 9.63 2.03
N GLN A 104 -14.69 9.64 2.86
CA GLN A 104 -15.51 10.83 3.08
C GLN A 104 -14.72 12.01 3.69
N GLU A 105 -13.62 11.73 4.37
CA GLU A 105 -12.71 12.74 4.95
C GLU A 105 -11.79 13.39 3.89
N ASN A 106 -12.09 13.19 2.60
CA ASN A 106 -11.27 13.63 1.46
C ASN A 106 -9.83 13.06 1.48
N LEU A 107 -9.59 11.96 2.21
CA LEU A 107 -8.33 11.23 2.13
C LEU A 107 -8.30 10.36 0.88
N THR A 108 -7.16 10.34 0.21
CA THR A 108 -6.91 9.49 -0.95
C THR A 108 -5.87 8.44 -0.58
N TRP A 109 -6.21 7.17 -0.78
CA TRP A 109 -5.30 6.05 -0.60
C TRP A 109 -5.03 5.40 -1.94
N MET A 110 -3.78 5.00 -2.16
CA MET A 110 -3.38 4.18 -3.29
C MET A 110 -3.21 2.73 -2.82
N LEU A 111 -3.95 1.83 -3.46
CA LEU A 111 -3.83 0.39 -3.26
C LEU A 111 -3.05 -0.20 -4.43
N PHE A 112 -1.99 -0.92 -4.12
CA PHE A 112 -1.16 -1.65 -5.07
C PHE A 112 -1.31 -3.15 -4.82
N ALA A 113 -1.41 -3.95 -5.87
CA ALA A 113 -1.42 -5.41 -5.82
C ALA A 113 -0.25 -5.99 -6.61
N SER A 114 0.16 -7.20 -6.25
CA SER A 114 1.17 -7.97 -7.01
C SER A 114 0.74 -8.22 -8.46
N LYS A 115 1.71 -8.51 -9.33
CA LYS A 115 1.58 -8.61 -10.81
C LYS A 115 0.38 -9.38 -11.34
N GLU A 116 -0.06 -10.43 -10.65
CA GLU A 116 -1.23 -11.23 -11.07
C GLU A 116 -2.54 -10.41 -11.06
N GLY A 117 -2.52 -9.24 -10.40
CA GLY A 117 -3.66 -8.37 -10.21
C GLY A 117 -4.64 -8.96 -9.20
N ILE A 118 -5.64 -8.15 -8.86
CA ILE A 118 -6.74 -8.54 -7.99
C ILE A 118 -8.05 -8.03 -8.59
N VAL A 119 -9.12 -8.80 -8.40
CA VAL A 119 -10.47 -8.39 -8.75
C VAL A 119 -11.17 -8.00 -7.45
N LEU A 120 -11.60 -6.74 -7.38
CA LEU A 120 -12.18 -6.11 -6.19
C LEU A 120 -13.58 -5.61 -6.53
N SER A 121 -14.54 -5.96 -5.69
CA SER A 121 -15.91 -5.48 -5.75
C SER A 121 -16.17 -4.48 -4.63
N PHE A 122 -16.77 -3.35 -4.98
CA PHE A 122 -17.15 -2.26 -4.11
C PHE A 122 -18.68 -2.15 -4.05
N ASP A 123 -19.23 -2.19 -2.84
CA ASP A 123 -20.66 -1.92 -2.59
C ASP A 123 -20.91 -0.41 -2.72
N ASN A 124 -21.50 0.00 -3.85
CA ASN A 124 -21.74 1.41 -4.15
C ASN A 124 -22.96 1.98 -3.40
N ILE A 125 -23.78 1.12 -2.78
CA ILE A 125 -24.93 1.54 -1.96
C ILE A 125 -24.45 1.87 -0.55
N ARG A 126 -23.81 0.92 0.13
CA ARG A 126 -23.37 1.08 1.52
C ARG A 126 -22.04 1.82 1.61
N LYS A 127 -21.19 1.69 0.59
CA LYS A 127 -19.87 2.31 0.50
C LYS A 127 -18.93 1.99 1.67
N THR A 128 -19.15 0.88 2.36
CA THR A 128 -18.38 0.51 3.56
C THR A 128 -17.34 -0.57 3.30
N THR A 129 -17.40 -1.28 2.18
CA THR A 129 -16.53 -2.44 1.96
C THR A 129 -16.06 -2.52 0.52
N ILE A 130 -14.77 -2.85 0.38
CA ILE A 130 -14.16 -3.31 -0.86
C ILE A 130 -13.68 -4.74 -0.59
N THR A 131 -14.17 -5.71 -1.35
CA THR A 131 -13.92 -7.13 -1.12
C THR A 131 -13.35 -7.77 -2.36
N SER A 132 -12.36 -8.65 -2.23
CA SER A 132 -11.93 -9.44 -3.38
C SER A 132 -13.00 -10.44 -3.79
N VAL A 133 -13.21 -10.58 -5.10
CA VAL A 133 -14.21 -11.50 -5.66
C VAL A 133 -13.79 -12.97 -5.49
N GLN A 134 -12.49 -13.23 -5.35
CA GLN A 134 -11.92 -14.56 -5.18
C GLN A 134 -10.86 -14.57 -4.07
N THR A 135 -10.39 -15.76 -3.70
CA THR A 135 -9.20 -15.88 -2.85
C THR A 135 -7.98 -15.30 -3.59
N PHE A 136 -7.12 -14.64 -2.83
CA PHE A 136 -5.93 -13.96 -3.33
C PHE A 136 -4.68 -14.53 -2.67
N SER A 137 -3.68 -14.80 -3.51
CA SER A 137 -2.34 -15.22 -3.11
C SER A 137 -1.35 -14.24 -3.72
N GLY A 138 -0.83 -13.33 -2.91
CA GLY A 138 -0.07 -12.19 -3.41
C GLY A 138 0.13 -11.12 -2.36
N VAL A 139 0.58 -9.94 -2.79
CA VAL A 139 0.87 -8.82 -1.88
C VAL A 139 -0.04 -7.64 -2.21
N LEU A 140 -0.66 -7.06 -1.18
CA LEU A 140 -1.29 -5.76 -1.26
C LEU A 140 -0.48 -4.73 -0.48
N ARG A 141 -0.31 -3.52 -1.04
CA ARG A 141 0.29 -2.38 -0.36
C ARG A 141 -0.66 -1.20 -0.39
N LEU A 142 -0.84 -0.54 0.74
CA LEU A 142 -1.70 0.63 0.86
C LEU A 142 -0.86 1.83 1.30
N ALA A 143 -0.91 2.92 0.54
CA ALA A 143 -0.25 4.18 0.90
C ALA A 143 -1.27 5.31 0.97
N LEU A 144 -1.15 6.16 1.99
CA LEU A 144 -1.88 7.41 2.05
C LEU A 144 -1.20 8.41 1.12
N VAL A 145 -1.96 9.03 0.22
CA VAL A 145 -1.49 10.19 -0.52
C VAL A 145 -1.63 11.39 0.40
N PRO A 146 -0.53 12.06 0.80
CA PRO A 146 -0.59 13.23 1.65
C PRO A 146 -1.51 14.29 1.04
N PRO A 147 -2.49 14.81 1.78
CA PRO A 147 -3.32 15.87 1.27
C PRO A 147 -2.50 17.15 1.10
N THR A 148 -2.79 17.94 0.06
CA THR A 148 -2.12 19.23 -0.12
C THR A 148 -2.66 20.20 0.91
N ILE A 149 -1.82 20.65 1.83
CA ILE A 149 -2.16 21.72 2.77
C ILE A 149 -2.09 23.03 1.97
N SER A 150 -3.24 23.62 1.63
CA SER A 150 -3.26 25.01 1.20
C SER A 150 -2.80 25.86 2.38
N LEU A 151 -1.66 26.54 2.26
CA LEU A 151 -1.15 27.47 3.27
C LEU A 151 -2.00 28.75 3.40
N GLN A 152 -3.14 28.82 2.70
CA GLN A 152 -4.09 29.92 2.80
C GLN A 152 -5.31 29.47 3.60
N SER A 153 -5.41 30.02 4.82
CA SER A 153 -6.64 30.18 5.60
C SER A 153 -7.20 28.99 6.40
N SER A 154 -7.08 29.14 7.72
CA SER A 154 -7.97 28.63 8.79
C SER A 154 -7.90 27.15 9.16
N THR A 155 -8.14 26.89 10.45
CA THR A 155 -8.02 25.64 11.21
C THR A 155 -8.93 24.49 10.79
N ASP A 156 -9.52 24.55 9.60
CA ASP A 156 -10.45 23.55 9.11
C ASP A 156 -9.76 22.57 8.14
N ILE A 157 -9.72 21.30 8.56
CA ILE A 157 -9.24 20.13 7.79
C ILE A 157 -10.12 19.89 6.53
N SER A 158 -11.18 20.67 6.36
CA SER A 158 -12.18 20.56 5.30
C SER A 158 -11.67 21.02 3.92
N ASP A 159 -10.60 21.81 3.84
CA ASP A 159 -10.16 22.50 2.61
C ASP A 159 -8.91 21.86 1.95
N LEU A 160 -8.88 20.53 1.92
CA LEU A 160 -7.80 19.76 1.29
C LEU A 160 -8.00 19.71 -0.24
N SER A 161 -7.14 20.42 -0.97
CA SER A 161 -7.09 20.45 -2.45
C SER A 161 -6.71 19.06 -3.05
N PRO A 162 -7.02 18.81 -4.34
CA PRO A 162 -6.54 17.61 -5.04
C PRO A 162 -5.02 17.44 -4.92
N THR A 163 -4.64 16.24 -4.50
CA THR A 163 -3.28 15.74 -4.25
C THR A 163 -2.34 15.89 -5.45
N SER A 164 -1.08 16.25 -5.19
CA SER A 164 -0.01 16.36 -6.20
C SER A 164 0.20 15.04 -6.96
N ILE A 165 0.17 15.15 -8.28
CA ILE A 165 0.51 14.13 -9.27
C ILE A 165 1.87 13.49 -8.97
N GLY A 166 2.89 14.32 -8.70
CA GLY A 166 4.25 13.87 -8.44
C GLY A 166 4.33 12.91 -7.26
N VAL A 167 3.52 13.15 -6.21
CA VAL A 167 3.50 12.24 -5.05
C VAL A 167 2.84 10.90 -5.39
N LYS A 168 1.76 10.90 -6.20
CA LYS A 168 1.15 9.65 -6.66
C LYS A 168 2.12 8.84 -7.52
N ASN A 169 2.84 9.51 -8.42
CA ASN A 169 3.83 8.88 -9.28
C ASN A 169 5.00 8.33 -8.47
N LEU A 170 5.53 9.09 -7.51
CA LEU A 170 6.55 8.63 -6.57
C LEU A 170 6.08 7.38 -5.81
N LEU A 171 4.87 7.41 -5.24
CA LEU A 171 4.32 6.26 -4.52
C LEU A 171 4.14 5.04 -5.44
N ALA A 172 3.73 5.25 -6.68
CA ALA A 172 3.62 4.17 -7.66
C ALA A 172 5.00 3.60 -8.04
N CYS A 173 5.98 4.46 -8.27
CA CYS A 173 7.35 4.10 -8.65
C CYS A 173 8.06 3.22 -7.63
N HIS A 174 7.85 3.48 -6.34
CA HIS A 174 8.47 2.72 -5.25
C HIS A 174 7.55 1.65 -4.65
N SER A 175 6.40 1.38 -5.28
CA SER A 175 5.42 0.39 -4.80
C SER A 175 5.86 -1.07 -4.94
N ASN A 176 6.95 -1.35 -5.67
CA ASN A 176 7.43 -2.73 -5.85
C ASN A 176 8.39 -3.18 -4.76
N THR A 177 9.27 -2.30 -4.25
CA THR A 177 10.22 -2.62 -3.18
C THR A 177 9.64 -2.21 -1.83
N TYR A 178 9.63 -3.15 -0.87
CA TYR A 178 9.13 -2.92 0.48
C TYR A 178 10.04 -3.54 1.53
N PRO A 179 10.08 -2.96 2.73
CA PRO A 179 10.85 -3.52 3.82
C PRO A 179 10.06 -4.61 4.54
N VAL A 180 10.74 -5.68 4.93
CA VAL A 180 10.19 -6.78 5.75
C VAL A 180 10.90 -6.92 7.09
N GLY A 181 11.97 -6.15 7.30
CA GLY A 181 12.74 -6.13 8.53
C GLY A 181 13.89 -5.14 8.49
N GLY A 182 14.73 -5.16 9.51
CA GLY A 182 15.92 -4.33 9.55
C GLY A 182 16.91 -4.68 10.65
N LYS A 183 18.11 -4.12 10.51
CA LYS A 183 19.19 -4.27 11.48
C LYS A 183 19.77 -2.90 11.79
N VAL A 184 19.96 -2.63 13.08
CA VAL A 184 20.67 -1.45 13.57
C VAL A 184 22.06 -1.88 14.00
N THR A 185 23.08 -1.17 13.51
CA THR A 185 24.47 -1.36 13.92
C THR A 185 25.09 0.00 14.20
N TRP A 186 26.15 0.06 15.00
CA TRP A 186 26.85 1.31 15.27
C TRP A 186 28.36 1.09 15.35
N ASN A 187 29.12 2.13 15.06
CA ASN A 187 30.56 2.17 15.28
C ASN A 187 30.99 3.53 15.82
N VAL A 188 32.16 3.58 16.47
CA VAL A 188 32.72 4.79 17.07
C VAL A 188 34.10 5.00 16.44
N PRO A 189 34.19 5.65 15.26
CA PRO A 189 35.45 5.76 14.53
C PRO A 189 36.45 6.67 15.25
N THR A 190 35.97 7.66 15.99
CA THR A 190 36.79 8.61 16.76
C THR A 190 36.10 8.95 18.09
N LYS A 191 36.87 9.43 19.07
CA LYS A 191 36.32 9.80 20.39
C LYS A 191 35.29 10.92 20.23
N GLY A 192 34.07 10.67 20.68
CA GLY A 192 32.97 11.64 20.63
C GLY A 192 32.11 11.60 19.36
N VAL A 193 32.41 10.72 18.41
CA VAL A 193 31.60 10.51 17.20
C VAL A 193 31.17 9.06 17.13
N ALA A 194 29.86 8.83 17.01
CA ALA A 194 29.29 7.51 16.78
C ALA A 194 28.44 7.54 15.51
N ASN A 195 28.65 6.58 14.61
CA ASN A 195 27.79 6.37 13.46
C ASN A 195 26.79 5.28 13.78
N VAL A 196 25.52 5.52 13.46
CA VAL A 196 24.44 4.53 13.54
C VAL A 196 24.01 4.20 12.12
N HIS A 197 24.05 2.92 11.78
CA HIS A 197 23.68 2.40 10.47
C HIS A 197 22.38 1.60 10.57
N PHE A 198 21.40 2.00 9.77
CA PHE A 198 20.14 1.30 9.58
C PHE A 198 20.22 0.53 8.27
N ARG A 199 20.11 -0.80 8.34
CA ARG A 199 20.07 -1.66 7.15
C ARG A 199 18.73 -2.37 7.09
N TYR A 200 17.86 -1.92 6.19
CA TYR A 200 16.58 -2.55 5.94
C TYR A 200 16.76 -3.85 5.14
N THR A 201 15.99 -4.86 5.49
CA THR A 201 15.81 -6.07 4.69
C THR A 201 14.58 -5.85 3.82
N THR A 202 14.73 -5.99 2.51
CA THR A 202 13.67 -5.68 1.55
C THR A 202 13.27 -6.91 0.73
N THR A 203 12.05 -6.84 0.23
CA THR A 203 11.51 -7.74 -0.80
C THR A 203 11.03 -6.87 -1.96
N THR A 204 11.09 -7.40 -3.17
CA THR A 204 10.65 -6.71 -4.38
C THR A 204 9.61 -7.56 -5.09
N LEU A 205 8.48 -6.93 -5.45
CA LEU A 205 7.48 -7.52 -6.32
C LEU A 205 8.03 -7.57 -7.74
N LYS A 206 7.80 -8.68 -8.45
CA LYS A 206 8.01 -8.69 -9.90
C LYS A 206 7.02 -7.70 -10.50
N SER A 207 7.50 -6.68 -11.19
CA SER A 207 6.66 -5.70 -11.88
C SER A 207 7.20 -5.46 -13.28
N ASP A 208 6.28 -5.30 -14.22
CA ASP A 208 6.58 -4.82 -15.58
C ASP A 208 6.31 -3.31 -15.69
N SER A 209 6.06 -2.62 -14.56
CA SER A 209 5.78 -1.19 -14.54
C SER A 209 6.93 -0.38 -15.14
N ASP A 210 6.58 0.60 -15.97
CA ASP A 210 7.49 1.55 -16.63
C ASP A 210 8.44 2.27 -15.65
N CYS A 211 8.02 2.40 -14.39
CA CYS A 211 8.89 2.94 -13.35
C CYS A 211 9.79 1.85 -12.75
N HIS A 212 11.04 1.82 -13.20
CA HIS A 212 12.05 0.81 -12.85
C HIS A 212 12.76 1.04 -11.50
N SER A 213 12.17 1.79 -10.56
CA SER A 213 12.83 1.98 -9.27
C SER A 213 12.69 0.74 -8.40
N ASN A 214 13.80 0.02 -8.24
CA ASN A 214 13.96 -1.01 -7.22
C ASN A 214 14.35 -0.41 -5.86
N GLU A 215 14.38 0.91 -5.74
CA GLU A 215 14.81 1.60 -4.53
C GLU A 215 13.70 1.62 -3.48
N LEU A 216 14.14 1.55 -2.21
CA LEU A 216 13.24 1.56 -1.06
C LEU A 216 12.88 3.00 -0.68
N LEU A 217 11.61 3.36 -0.79
CA LEU A 217 11.09 4.62 -0.25
C LEU A 217 10.80 4.48 1.25
N MET A 218 11.39 5.35 2.07
CA MET A 218 11.19 5.43 3.52
C MET A 218 10.92 6.87 3.96
N LEU A 219 10.04 7.03 4.94
CA LEU A 219 9.82 8.28 5.65
C LEU A 219 10.94 8.51 6.67
N ALA A 220 11.52 9.71 6.62
CA ALA A 220 12.53 10.17 7.55
C ALA A 220 11.90 11.10 8.60
N LEU A 221 12.34 10.98 9.86
CA LEU A 221 11.99 11.96 10.90
C LEU A 221 12.87 13.21 10.74
N PRO A 222 12.45 14.38 11.27
CA PRO A 222 13.22 15.62 11.11
C PRO A 222 14.69 15.52 11.53
N HIS A 223 14.98 14.79 12.61
CA HIS A 223 16.36 14.59 13.07
C HIS A 223 17.16 13.62 12.17
N HIS A 224 16.51 12.75 11.40
CA HIS A 224 17.18 11.98 10.35
C HIS A 224 17.59 12.91 9.20
N MET A 225 16.69 13.80 8.77
CA MET A 225 16.96 14.72 7.66
C MET A 225 18.15 15.65 7.93
N GLN A 226 18.41 15.99 9.19
CA GLN A 226 19.54 16.83 9.60
C GLN A 226 20.91 16.16 9.42
N VAL A 227 20.95 14.82 9.36
CA VAL A 227 22.20 14.04 9.34
C VAL A 227 22.35 13.17 8.10
N LEU A 228 21.27 12.95 7.34
CA LEU A 228 21.31 12.20 6.10
C LEU A 228 21.97 13.02 4.98
N PRO A 229 22.77 12.40 4.11
CA PRO A 229 23.28 13.03 2.89
C PRO A 229 22.12 13.55 2.03
N ALA A 230 22.29 14.73 1.42
CA ALA A 230 21.25 15.36 0.59
C ALA A 230 20.81 14.49 -0.59
N GLU A 231 21.71 13.68 -1.15
CA GLU A 231 21.45 12.70 -2.22
C GLU A 231 20.47 11.58 -1.83
N GLN A 232 20.28 11.34 -0.54
CA GLN A 232 19.33 10.35 -0.01
C GLN A 232 17.97 10.96 0.34
N LEU A 233 17.83 12.28 0.23
CA LEU A 233 16.59 13.00 0.51
C LEU A 233 15.87 13.28 -0.81
N LEU A 234 14.57 13.03 -0.84
CA LEU A 234 13.71 13.52 -1.90
C LEU A 234 13.53 15.02 -1.70
N SER A 235 14.12 15.83 -2.58
CA SER A 235 13.92 17.28 -2.65
C SER A 235 12.91 17.64 -3.75
N ASP A 236 12.28 18.81 -3.63
CA ASP A 236 11.28 19.32 -4.59
C ASP A 236 11.78 19.32 -6.06
N SER A 237 13.10 19.42 -6.27
CA SER A 237 13.74 19.33 -7.58
C SER A 237 13.63 17.97 -8.27
N ASN A 238 13.27 16.90 -7.53
CA ASN A 238 13.15 15.52 -8.02
C ASN A 238 11.70 15.00 -8.01
N LEU A 239 10.73 15.86 -7.67
CA LEU A 239 9.29 15.54 -7.62
C LEU A 239 8.51 16.10 -8.83
N VAL A 240 9.23 16.65 -9.82
CA VAL A 240 8.69 17.21 -11.07
C VAL A 240 8.65 16.15 -12.16
#